data_AF-A0A0H3DCX9-F1
#
_entry.id   AF-A0A0H3DCX9-F1
#
_cell.length_a   1.000
_cell.length_b   1.000
_cell.length_c   1.000
_cell.angle_alpha   90.00
_cell.angle_beta   90.00
_cell.angle_gamma   90.00
#
_symmetry.space_group_name_H-M   'P 1'
#
loop_
_entity.id
_entity.type
_entity.pdbx_description
1 polymer ?
#
loop_
_entity_poly.entity_id
_entity_poly.type
_entity_poly.pdbx_seq_one_letter_code
_entity_poly.pdbx_strand_id
1 'polypeptide(L)'
;MTELRWGLLAAGTIAAHFAAGVDESKHGVLGAVAARDAGRAREFATRFDIPKAYGSYEELLADPDVDAVYVSTPHALHKQWAIAAAEAGKHVLCEKPLTITAAEAEEVIAAARANDVFLMEAFMYRLHPQTRRLAELISSGAIGEVRAVDTTFSFDSNPEETARLGDPALGGGGILDVGCYCTSLARLVAQAATGQEVVEPSEVSGMAHLSATGVDEWATGLLRLPGDILATISCGIRLTREDGIRVFGSEGQIHIPRPAWIHPLRKPGVSQIILTPAGGEPEVIDVEATQGVFAREADHVAAHVEDRQAPELTWAETLANLRTLDRWREAVGYGRSS
;
A
#
# COMPACT_ATOMS: atom_id res chain seq x y z
N MET A 1 -25.90 -7.77 -4.70
CA MET A 1 -24.65 -7.69 -3.92
C MET A 1 -24.99 -6.90 -2.67
N THR A 2 -24.64 -7.46 -1.51
CA THR A 2 -24.92 -6.86 -0.20
C THR A 2 -24.02 -5.66 0.03
N GLU A 3 -24.60 -4.61 0.57
CA GLU A 3 -23.89 -3.44 1.08
C GLU A 3 -22.97 -3.87 2.24
N LEU A 4 -21.71 -3.44 2.25
CA LEU A 4 -20.69 -3.79 3.23
C LEU A 4 -20.53 -2.66 4.24
N ARG A 5 -20.87 -2.93 5.51
CA ARG A 5 -20.83 -1.94 6.59
C ARG A 5 -19.43 -1.87 7.20
N TRP A 6 -18.76 -0.75 7.00
CA TRP A 6 -17.38 -0.52 7.41
C TRP A 6 -17.26 -0.01 8.84
N GLY A 7 -16.36 -0.63 9.60
CA GLY A 7 -15.83 -0.13 10.86
C GLY A 7 -14.42 0.46 10.68
N LEU A 8 -14.18 1.68 11.12
CA LEU A 8 -12.86 2.31 11.02
C LEU A 8 -12.10 2.17 12.34
N LEU A 9 -11.00 1.42 12.34
CA LEU A 9 -10.09 1.38 13.48
C LEU A 9 -9.07 2.51 13.35
N ALA A 10 -9.22 3.49 14.25
CA ALA A 10 -8.56 4.80 14.30
C ALA A 10 -9.27 5.91 13.51
N ALA A 11 -9.12 7.13 14.02
CA ALA A 11 -9.69 8.37 13.50
C ALA A 11 -8.55 9.33 13.09
N GLY A 12 -7.71 8.88 12.17
CA GLY A 12 -6.55 9.61 11.65
C GLY A 12 -6.76 10.17 10.24
N THR A 13 -5.72 10.80 9.68
CA THR A 13 -5.76 11.40 8.34
C THR A 13 -6.08 10.39 7.25
N ILE A 14 -5.51 9.18 7.30
CA ILE A 14 -5.78 8.17 6.29
C ILE A 14 -7.19 7.58 6.42
N ALA A 15 -7.69 7.38 7.65
CA ALA A 15 -9.08 7.04 7.92
C ALA A 15 -10.04 8.08 7.34
N ALA A 16 -9.71 9.37 7.42
CA ALA A 16 -10.50 10.44 6.82
C ALA A 16 -10.56 10.36 5.29
N HIS A 17 -9.46 9.96 4.64
CA HIS A 17 -9.48 9.74 3.19
C HIS A 17 -10.29 8.50 2.81
N PHE A 18 -10.17 7.42 3.57
CA PHE A 18 -10.96 6.21 3.34
C PHE A 18 -12.45 6.48 3.56
N ALA A 19 -12.83 7.18 4.63
CA ALA A 19 -14.21 7.58 4.90
C ALA A 19 -14.82 8.41 3.75
N ALA A 20 -14.08 9.40 3.24
CA ALA A 20 -14.50 10.16 2.06
C ALA A 20 -14.61 9.28 0.80
N GLY A 21 -13.74 8.29 0.65
CA GLY A 21 -13.83 7.33 -0.46
C GLY A 21 -15.02 6.38 -0.36
N VAL A 22 -15.41 5.96 0.85
CA VAL A 22 -16.60 5.12 1.05
C VAL A 22 -17.88 5.86 0.66
N ASP A 23 -17.95 7.19 0.82
CA ASP A 23 -19.08 7.99 0.31
C ASP A 23 -19.24 7.92 -1.23
N GLU A 24 -18.14 7.67 -1.95
CA GLU A 24 -18.12 7.46 -3.41
C GLU A 24 -18.21 5.97 -3.81
N SER A 25 -18.27 5.05 -2.85
CA SER A 25 -18.33 3.60 -3.07
C SER A 25 -19.72 3.17 -3.53
N LYS A 26 -19.79 2.15 -4.38
CA LYS A 26 -21.06 1.55 -4.83
C LYS A 26 -21.60 0.52 -3.86
N HIS A 27 -20.73 -0.02 -3.01
CA HIS A 27 -21.03 -1.20 -2.19
C HIS A 27 -20.70 -1.01 -0.71
N GLY A 28 -19.94 0.01 -0.32
CA GLY A 28 -19.56 0.29 1.06
C GLY A 28 -20.41 1.38 1.70
N VAL A 29 -20.68 1.23 2.99
CA VAL A 29 -21.25 2.30 3.85
C VAL A 29 -20.50 2.39 5.16
N LEU A 30 -20.38 3.58 5.74
CA LEU A 30 -19.75 3.77 7.04
C LEU A 30 -20.71 3.37 8.17
N GLY A 31 -20.35 2.34 8.92
CA GLY A 31 -21.15 1.82 10.04
C GLY A 31 -20.65 2.29 11.41
N ALA A 32 -19.33 2.27 11.63
CA ALA A 32 -18.75 2.63 12.92
C ALA A 32 -17.34 3.22 12.80
N VAL A 33 -16.94 4.00 13.81
CA VAL A 33 -15.55 4.42 14.00
C VAL A 33 -15.14 4.23 15.45
N ALA A 34 -13.90 3.81 15.67
CA ALA A 34 -13.31 3.70 16.99
C ALA A 34 -12.00 4.47 17.07
N ALA A 35 -11.75 5.08 18.22
CA ALA A 35 -10.46 5.66 18.58
C ALA A 35 -10.20 5.45 20.07
N ARG A 36 -8.92 5.37 20.45
CA ARG A 36 -8.50 5.29 21.87
C ARG A 36 -8.95 6.47 22.73
N ASP A 37 -9.32 7.58 22.09
CA ASP A 37 -9.97 8.72 22.73
C ASP A 37 -11.42 8.83 22.21
N ALA A 38 -12.38 8.68 23.12
CA ALA A 38 -13.79 8.71 22.78
C ALA A 38 -14.25 10.08 22.23
N GLY A 39 -13.57 11.18 22.58
CA GLY A 39 -13.84 12.50 22.04
C GLY A 39 -13.54 12.56 20.54
N ARG A 40 -12.34 12.12 20.15
CA ARG A 40 -11.92 12.01 18.74
C ARG A 40 -12.80 11.09 17.92
N ALA A 41 -13.23 9.96 18.48
CA ALA A 41 -14.16 9.06 17.79
C ALA A 41 -15.49 9.77 17.48
N ARG A 42 -16.07 10.49 18.46
CA ARG A 42 -17.32 11.25 18.27
C ARG A 42 -17.18 12.43 17.31
N GLU A 43 -16.06 13.14 17.35
CA GLU A 43 -15.77 14.23 16.41
C GLU A 43 -15.67 13.69 14.98
N PHE A 44 -14.93 12.60 14.79
CA PHE A 44 -14.79 11.95 13.49
C PHE A 44 -16.13 11.42 12.98
N ALA A 45 -16.92 10.79 13.85
CA ALA A 45 -18.24 10.29 13.49
C ALA A 45 -19.18 11.42 13.04
N THR A 46 -19.20 12.54 13.77
CA THR A 46 -19.96 13.74 13.38
C THR A 46 -19.49 14.29 12.02
N ARG A 47 -18.17 14.31 11.76
CA ARG A 47 -17.61 14.87 10.52
C ARG A 47 -18.00 14.08 9.26
N PHE A 48 -18.15 12.77 9.39
CA PHE A 48 -18.38 11.84 8.27
C PHE A 48 -19.75 11.14 8.35
N ASP A 49 -20.67 11.68 9.16
CA ASP A 49 -22.03 11.14 9.35
C ASP A 49 -22.06 9.63 9.70
N ILE A 50 -21.08 9.17 10.50
CA ILE A 50 -20.97 7.77 10.92
C ILE A 50 -21.91 7.52 12.11
N PRO A 51 -22.81 6.52 12.06
CA PRO A 51 -23.88 6.39 13.05
C PRO A 51 -23.39 5.94 14.43
N LYS A 52 -22.24 5.28 14.53
CA LYS A 52 -21.69 4.76 15.79
C LYS A 52 -20.24 5.18 16.01
N ALA A 53 -19.93 5.59 17.24
CA ALA A 53 -18.59 5.97 17.68
C ALA A 53 -18.23 5.25 18.97
N TYR A 54 -17.07 4.59 18.99
CA TYR A 54 -16.59 3.79 20.12
C TYR A 54 -15.30 4.34 20.73
N GLY A 55 -15.15 4.19 22.05
CA GLY A 55 -13.98 4.64 22.79
C GLY A 55 -12.84 3.61 22.84
N SER A 56 -13.08 2.41 22.33
CA SER A 56 -12.10 1.34 22.19
C SER A 56 -12.32 0.59 20.88
N TYR A 57 -11.26 -0.08 20.40
CA TYR A 57 -11.35 -0.86 19.17
C TYR A 57 -12.12 -2.16 19.40
N GLU A 58 -12.02 -2.73 20.60
CA GLU A 58 -12.75 -3.92 21.04
C GLU A 58 -14.27 -3.74 21.00
N GLU A 59 -14.78 -2.58 21.44
CA GLU A 59 -16.21 -2.28 21.35
C GLU A 59 -16.72 -2.26 19.90
N LEU A 60 -15.93 -1.73 18.95
CA LEU A 60 -16.29 -1.74 17.54
C LEU A 60 -16.22 -3.15 16.95
N LEU A 61 -15.19 -3.94 17.31
CA LEU A 61 -15.08 -5.32 16.86
C LEU A 61 -16.22 -6.21 17.39
N ALA A 62 -16.77 -5.90 18.55
CA ALA A 62 -17.94 -6.57 19.10
C ALA A 62 -19.27 -6.16 18.46
N ASP A 63 -19.32 -5.11 17.63
CA ASP A 63 -20.56 -4.63 17.02
C ASP A 63 -21.05 -5.60 15.93
N PRO A 64 -22.24 -6.21 16.07
CA PRO A 64 -22.80 -7.09 15.05
C PRO A 64 -23.19 -6.37 13.76
N ASP A 65 -23.24 -5.04 13.75
CA ASP A 65 -23.58 -4.24 12.57
C ASP A 65 -22.37 -3.83 11.72
N VAL A 66 -21.17 -4.30 12.06
CA VAL A 66 -19.95 -4.11 11.28
C VAL A 66 -19.59 -5.41 10.55
N ASP A 67 -19.45 -5.36 9.23
CA ASP A 67 -19.11 -6.52 8.39
C ASP A 67 -17.61 -6.60 8.11
N ALA A 68 -17.00 -5.44 7.83
CA ALA A 68 -15.58 -5.31 7.53
C ALA A 68 -14.96 -4.14 8.30
N VAL A 69 -13.67 -4.23 8.60
CA VAL A 69 -12.91 -3.15 9.22
C VAL A 69 -11.78 -2.64 8.33
N TYR A 70 -11.59 -1.33 8.38
CA TYR A 70 -10.39 -0.67 7.86
C TYR A 70 -9.43 -0.39 9.02
N VAL A 71 -8.32 -1.13 9.06
CA VAL A 71 -7.30 -1.00 10.11
C VAL A 71 -6.31 0.07 9.69
N SER A 72 -6.42 1.25 10.29
CA SER A 72 -5.63 2.45 9.95
C SER A 72 -4.78 2.99 11.12
N THR A 73 -4.47 2.10 12.06
CA THR A 73 -3.60 2.39 13.21
C THR A 73 -2.15 2.62 12.76
N PRO A 74 -1.23 3.07 13.64
CA PRO A 74 0.21 3.01 13.34
C PRO A 74 0.69 1.59 12.99
N HIS A 75 1.76 1.47 12.20
CA HIS A 75 2.22 0.19 11.63
C HIS A 75 2.41 -0.92 12.68
N ALA A 76 3.03 -0.59 13.83
CA ALA A 76 3.27 -1.53 14.92
C ALA A 76 2.00 -2.15 15.53
N LEU A 77 0.83 -1.52 15.32
CA LEU A 77 -0.44 -1.99 15.86
C LEU A 77 -1.27 -2.77 14.83
N HIS A 78 -0.86 -2.81 13.56
CA HIS A 78 -1.61 -3.50 12.51
C HIS A 78 -1.82 -4.98 12.84
N LYS A 79 -0.74 -5.70 13.22
CA LYS A 79 -0.81 -7.12 13.58
C LYS A 79 -1.87 -7.39 14.64
N GLN A 80 -1.81 -6.66 15.76
CA GLN A 80 -2.72 -6.85 16.89
C GLN A 80 -4.18 -6.67 16.45
N TRP A 81 -4.48 -5.58 15.74
CA TRP A 81 -5.86 -5.25 15.41
C TRP A 81 -6.40 -6.01 14.21
N ALA A 82 -5.56 -6.41 13.25
CA ALA A 82 -5.94 -7.29 12.16
C ALA A 82 -6.27 -8.70 12.67
N ILE A 83 -5.47 -9.24 13.60
CA ILE A 83 -5.77 -10.54 14.25
C ILE A 83 -7.05 -10.44 15.07
N ALA A 84 -7.17 -9.43 15.94
CA ALA A 84 -8.37 -9.26 16.76
C ALA A 84 -9.65 -9.08 15.91
N ALA A 85 -9.54 -8.38 14.77
CA ALA A 85 -10.65 -8.24 13.83
C ALA A 85 -11.04 -9.58 13.19
N ALA A 86 -10.06 -10.37 12.76
CA ALA A 86 -10.30 -11.69 12.21
C ALA A 86 -10.95 -12.64 13.25
N GLU A 87 -10.45 -12.64 14.49
CA GLU A 87 -11.03 -13.41 15.61
C GLU A 87 -12.46 -12.99 15.96
N ALA A 88 -12.80 -11.72 15.75
CA ALA A 88 -14.16 -11.21 15.87
C ALA A 88 -15.04 -11.51 14.64
N GLY A 89 -14.53 -12.25 13.66
CA GLY A 89 -15.25 -12.60 12.43
C GLY A 89 -15.44 -11.44 11.46
N LYS A 90 -14.63 -10.37 11.57
CA LYS A 90 -14.70 -9.21 10.67
C LYS A 90 -13.76 -9.41 9.47
N HIS A 91 -14.23 -9.03 8.29
CA HIS A 91 -13.35 -8.91 7.13
C HIS A 91 -12.36 -7.75 7.33
N VAL A 92 -11.14 -7.87 6.82
CA VAL A 92 -10.04 -6.96 7.15
C VAL A 92 -9.45 -6.33 5.89
N LEU A 93 -9.55 -5.01 5.79
CA LEU A 93 -8.68 -4.19 4.95
C LEU A 93 -7.67 -3.49 5.86
N CYS A 94 -6.41 -3.88 5.81
CA CYS A 94 -5.39 -3.31 6.69
C CYS A 94 -4.45 -2.39 5.93
N GLU A 95 -4.16 -1.21 6.47
CA GLU A 95 -3.21 -0.28 5.88
C GLU A 95 -1.85 -0.91 5.63
N LYS A 96 -1.15 -0.35 4.63
CA LYS A 96 0.18 -0.80 4.24
C LYS A 96 1.26 -0.14 5.14
N PRO A 97 2.38 -0.84 5.39
CA PRO A 97 2.56 -2.26 5.14
C PRO A 97 1.66 -3.08 6.08
N LEU A 98 1.21 -4.26 5.66
CA LEU A 98 0.28 -5.09 6.45
C LEU A 98 0.77 -5.28 7.89
N THR A 99 2.07 -5.46 8.07
CA THR A 99 2.75 -5.58 9.36
C THR A 99 4.16 -5.00 9.27
N ILE A 100 4.90 -4.96 10.38
CA ILE A 100 6.29 -4.49 10.36
C ILE A 100 7.20 -5.54 9.73
N THR A 101 6.93 -6.83 9.89
CA THR A 101 7.76 -7.92 9.32
C THR A 101 6.92 -8.95 8.58
N ALA A 102 7.55 -9.73 7.69
CA ALA A 102 6.88 -10.83 7.01
C ALA A 102 6.37 -11.91 7.99
N ALA A 103 7.12 -12.20 9.06
CA ALA A 103 6.72 -13.17 10.07
C ALA A 103 5.42 -12.76 10.78
N GLU A 104 5.27 -11.47 11.10
CA GLU A 104 4.03 -10.96 11.67
C GLU A 104 2.85 -11.07 10.68
N ALA A 105 3.07 -10.85 9.39
CA ALA A 105 2.03 -11.00 8.37
C ALA A 105 1.59 -12.47 8.23
N GLU A 106 2.50 -13.43 8.38
CA GLU A 106 2.15 -14.86 8.40
C GLU A 106 1.16 -15.17 9.54
N GLU A 107 1.34 -14.56 10.72
CA GLU A 107 0.40 -14.69 11.84
C GLU A 107 -0.97 -14.05 11.53
N VAL A 108 -0.99 -12.86 10.92
CA VAL A 108 -2.24 -12.19 10.50
C VAL A 108 -2.99 -13.02 9.47
N ILE A 109 -2.30 -13.55 8.46
CA ILE A 109 -2.88 -14.42 7.42
C ILE A 109 -3.39 -15.73 8.03
N ALA A 110 -2.67 -16.30 8.99
CA ALA A 110 -3.11 -17.49 9.70
C ALA A 110 -4.42 -17.24 10.48
N ALA A 111 -4.54 -16.08 11.16
CA ALA A 111 -5.76 -15.69 11.85
C ALA A 111 -6.93 -15.48 10.88
N ALA A 112 -6.70 -14.79 9.75
CA ALA A 112 -7.73 -14.59 8.73
C ALA A 112 -8.24 -15.93 8.16
N ARG A 113 -7.33 -16.86 7.87
CA ARG A 113 -7.67 -18.21 7.39
C ARG A 113 -8.41 -19.03 8.45
N ALA A 114 -7.98 -18.97 9.71
CA ALA A 114 -8.59 -19.74 10.80
C ALA A 114 -10.04 -19.32 11.09
N ASN A 115 -10.37 -18.04 10.86
CA ASN A 115 -11.69 -17.48 11.09
C ASN A 115 -12.53 -17.33 9.81
N ASP A 116 -12.04 -17.83 8.67
CA ASP A 116 -12.70 -17.74 7.36
C ASP A 116 -13.13 -16.31 6.97
N VAL A 117 -12.25 -15.34 7.20
CA VAL A 117 -12.49 -13.93 6.84
C VAL A 117 -11.61 -13.47 5.69
N PHE A 118 -12.14 -12.55 4.89
CA PHE A 118 -11.35 -11.81 3.91
C PHE A 118 -10.24 -10.97 4.55
N LEU A 119 -9.05 -10.99 3.95
CA LEU A 119 -7.92 -10.13 4.31
C LEU A 119 -7.26 -9.57 3.06
N MET A 120 -7.07 -8.24 3.02
CA MET A 120 -6.30 -7.52 2.00
C MET A 120 -5.42 -6.44 2.64
N GLU A 121 -4.19 -6.32 2.14
CA GLU A 121 -3.32 -5.17 2.40
C GLU A 121 -3.72 -3.98 1.51
N ALA A 122 -3.88 -2.79 2.08
CA ALA A 122 -4.42 -1.61 1.41
C ALA A 122 -3.39 -0.89 0.53
N PHE A 123 -3.03 -1.53 -0.59
CA PHE A 123 -2.24 -0.90 -1.66
C PHE A 123 -3.15 -0.33 -2.76
N MET A 124 -3.90 0.71 -2.42
CA MET A 124 -4.85 1.42 -3.28
C MET A 124 -4.40 1.66 -4.74
N TYR A 125 -3.12 1.95 -4.96
CA TYR A 125 -2.56 2.21 -6.28
C TYR A 125 -2.56 0.96 -7.18
N ARG A 126 -2.47 -0.25 -6.62
CA ARG A 126 -2.46 -1.52 -7.36
C ARG A 126 -3.77 -1.77 -8.09
N LEU A 127 -4.86 -1.17 -7.59
CA LEU A 127 -6.18 -1.22 -8.21
C LEU A 127 -6.39 -0.10 -9.24
N HIS A 128 -5.49 0.89 -9.31
CA HIS A 128 -5.65 2.05 -10.18
C HIS A 128 -5.48 1.68 -11.68
N PRO A 129 -6.31 2.20 -12.60
CA PRO A 129 -6.20 1.92 -14.04
C PRO A 129 -4.81 2.20 -14.65
N GLN A 130 -4.11 3.24 -14.17
CA GLN A 130 -2.71 3.53 -14.59
C GLN A 130 -1.78 2.34 -14.33
N THR A 131 -1.90 1.69 -13.17
CA THR A 131 -1.05 0.56 -12.79
C THR A 131 -1.40 -0.68 -13.60
N ARG A 132 -2.70 -0.92 -13.85
CA ARG A 132 -3.13 -1.97 -14.79
C ARG A 132 -2.59 -1.72 -16.19
N ARG A 133 -2.70 -0.49 -16.70
CA ARG A 133 -2.21 -0.13 -18.05
C ARG A 133 -0.69 -0.28 -18.18
N LEU A 134 0.07 0.05 -17.14
CA LEU A 134 1.51 -0.20 -17.10
C LEU A 134 1.81 -1.70 -17.27
N ALA A 135 1.14 -2.57 -16.50
CA ALA A 135 1.32 -4.02 -16.59
C ALA A 135 0.92 -4.58 -17.97
N GLU A 136 -0.16 -4.07 -18.57
CA GLU A 136 -0.57 -4.43 -19.93
C GLU A 136 0.49 -4.08 -20.98
N LEU A 137 1.06 -2.87 -20.92
CA LEU A 137 2.11 -2.45 -21.87
C LEU A 137 3.37 -3.31 -21.75
N ILE A 138 3.75 -3.67 -20.53
CA ILE A 138 4.90 -4.54 -20.28
C ILE A 138 4.62 -5.95 -20.84
N SER A 139 3.50 -6.54 -20.44
CA SER A 139 3.14 -7.92 -20.84
C SER A 139 2.84 -8.06 -22.33
N SER A 140 2.41 -6.99 -23.02
CA SER A 140 2.25 -6.97 -24.47
C SER A 140 3.58 -6.81 -25.23
N GLY A 141 4.70 -6.63 -24.53
CA GLY A 141 6.02 -6.43 -25.14
C GLY A 141 6.24 -5.04 -25.73
N ALA A 142 5.51 -4.00 -25.28
CA ALA A 142 5.59 -2.65 -25.87
C ALA A 142 7.00 -1.99 -25.79
N ILE A 143 7.88 -2.53 -24.92
CA ILE A 143 9.27 -2.10 -24.76
C ILE A 143 10.27 -3.26 -24.96
N GLY A 144 9.84 -4.38 -25.51
CA GLY A 144 10.64 -5.60 -25.65
C GLY A 144 10.95 -6.26 -24.30
N GLU A 145 12.14 -6.83 -24.15
CA GLU A 145 12.60 -7.47 -22.92
C GLU A 145 12.89 -6.40 -21.85
N VAL A 146 12.20 -6.45 -20.72
CA VAL A 146 12.46 -5.55 -19.58
C VAL A 146 13.83 -5.84 -18.98
N ARG A 147 14.63 -4.80 -18.75
CA ARG A 147 16.00 -4.89 -18.22
C ARG A 147 16.15 -4.20 -16.87
N ALA A 148 15.47 -3.06 -16.69
CA ALA A 148 15.59 -2.31 -15.46
C ALA A 148 14.31 -1.55 -15.11
N VAL A 149 14.14 -1.27 -13.82
CA VAL A 149 13.06 -0.42 -13.30
C VAL A 149 13.59 0.50 -12.21
N ASP A 150 13.30 1.80 -12.33
CA ASP A 150 13.56 2.79 -11.28
C ASP A 150 12.23 3.28 -10.69
N THR A 151 12.13 3.27 -9.38
CA THR A 151 10.96 3.74 -8.64
C THR A 151 11.38 4.67 -7.52
N THR A 152 10.70 5.80 -7.38
CA THR A 152 10.96 6.78 -6.33
C THR A 152 9.64 7.24 -5.71
N PHE A 153 9.61 7.26 -4.38
CA PHE A 153 8.56 7.92 -3.61
C PHE A 153 9.13 8.60 -2.38
N SER A 154 9.17 9.92 -2.34
CA SER A 154 9.64 10.70 -1.21
C SER A 154 8.76 11.90 -0.92
N PHE A 155 8.77 12.34 0.33
CA PHE A 155 8.21 13.61 0.73
C PHE A 155 9.07 14.22 1.84
N ASP A 156 8.92 15.53 2.02
CA ASP A 156 9.51 16.25 3.14
C ASP A 156 8.40 16.56 4.15
N SER A 157 8.36 15.77 5.22
CA SER A 157 7.36 15.97 6.28
C SER A 157 7.94 16.74 7.45
N ASN A 158 7.07 17.49 8.13
CA ASN A 158 7.41 18.16 9.39
C ASN A 158 7.54 17.11 10.52
N PRO A 159 8.71 16.96 11.17
CA PRO A 159 8.90 16.00 12.26
C PRO A 159 7.94 16.20 13.45
N GLU A 160 7.56 17.45 13.74
CA GLU A 160 6.66 17.78 14.87
C GLU A 160 5.24 17.23 14.64
N GLU A 161 4.79 17.23 13.38
CA GLU A 161 3.47 16.74 12.98
C GLU A 161 3.47 15.23 12.66
N THR A 162 4.67 14.65 12.47
CA THR A 162 4.85 13.28 12.00
C THR A 162 5.74 12.45 12.92
N ALA A 163 5.62 12.64 14.24
CA ALA A 163 6.42 11.94 15.24
C ALA A 163 6.49 10.42 15.03
N ARG A 164 5.41 9.77 14.56
CA ARG A 164 5.38 8.33 14.25
C ARG A 164 6.44 7.89 13.24
N LEU A 165 6.82 8.77 12.31
CA LEU A 165 7.80 8.47 11.26
C LEU A 165 9.23 8.43 11.81
N GLY A 166 9.49 9.11 12.93
CA GLY A 166 10.78 9.12 13.62
C GLY A 166 10.95 8.02 14.68
N ASP A 167 9.90 7.22 14.93
CA ASP A 167 9.87 6.25 16.02
C ASP A 167 10.02 4.81 15.49
N PRO A 168 11.16 4.13 15.75
CA PRO A 168 11.35 2.75 15.32
C PRO A 168 10.37 1.78 15.99
N ALA A 169 9.89 2.06 17.20
CA ALA A 169 8.91 1.22 17.89
C ALA A 169 7.53 1.26 17.23
N LEU A 170 7.25 2.29 16.42
CA LEU A 170 6.02 2.41 15.62
C LEU A 170 6.21 1.96 14.17
N GLY A 171 7.38 1.43 13.80
CA GLY A 171 7.72 1.09 12.42
C GLY A 171 7.89 2.33 11.55
N GLY A 172 8.51 3.39 12.08
CA GLY A 172 8.85 4.60 11.34
C GLY A 172 9.92 4.38 10.26
N GLY A 173 10.26 5.43 9.53
CA GLY A 173 11.22 5.39 8.43
C GLY A 173 10.59 5.30 7.03
N GLY A 174 11.37 5.67 6.02
CA GLY A 174 10.95 5.74 4.63
C GLY A 174 10.68 4.38 3.99
N ILE A 175 11.44 3.34 4.32
CA ILE A 175 11.30 2.01 3.73
C ILE A 175 9.91 1.43 3.99
N LEU A 176 9.43 1.49 5.24
CA LEU A 176 8.10 1.00 5.58
C LEU A 176 7.00 1.96 5.13
N ASP A 177 7.18 3.28 5.25
CA ASP A 177 6.12 4.25 4.96
C ASP A 177 5.86 4.40 3.46
N VAL A 178 6.92 4.54 2.65
CA VAL A 178 6.79 4.79 1.19
C VAL A 178 7.65 3.89 0.30
N GLY A 179 8.74 3.32 0.81
CA GLY A 179 9.56 2.34 0.09
C GLY A 179 8.84 1.03 -0.21
N CYS A 180 7.79 0.70 0.56
CA CYS A 180 6.89 -0.42 0.32
C CYS A 180 6.12 -0.28 -1.01
N TYR A 181 5.82 0.94 -1.45
CA TYR A 181 5.24 1.19 -2.78
C TYR A 181 6.24 0.90 -3.89
N CYS A 182 7.46 1.43 -3.75
CA CYS A 182 8.56 1.25 -4.68
C CYS A 182 8.88 -0.24 -4.88
N THR A 183 8.97 -0.98 -3.77
CA THR A 183 9.20 -2.43 -3.76
C THR A 183 8.06 -3.19 -4.43
N SER A 184 6.81 -2.91 -4.05
CA SER A 184 5.64 -3.56 -4.64
C SER A 184 5.54 -3.31 -6.14
N LEU A 185 5.84 -2.09 -6.62
CA LEU A 185 5.78 -1.79 -8.04
C LEU A 185 6.92 -2.44 -8.83
N ALA A 186 8.15 -2.43 -8.31
CA ALA A 186 9.26 -3.12 -8.96
C ALA A 186 8.96 -4.62 -9.14
N ARG A 187 8.37 -5.25 -8.13
CA ARG A 187 7.88 -6.63 -8.20
C ARG A 187 6.78 -6.79 -9.26
N LEU A 188 5.80 -5.88 -9.32
CA LEU A 188 4.75 -5.88 -10.34
C LEU A 188 5.30 -5.79 -11.77
N VAL A 189 6.32 -4.97 -12.00
CA VAL A 189 6.99 -4.87 -13.31
C VAL A 189 7.60 -6.21 -13.70
N ALA A 190 8.29 -6.89 -12.76
CA ALA A 190 8.84 -8.22 -13.01
C ALA A 190 7.76 -9.30 -13.21
N GLN A 191 6.64 -9.24 -12.48
CA GLN A 191 5.50 -10.13 -12.71
C GLN A 191 4.96 -9.96 -14.13
N ALA A 192 4.70 -8.71 -14.55
CA ALA A 192 4.20 -8.42 -15.90
C ALA A 192 5.18 -8.83 -17.00
N ALA A 193 6.49 -8.71 -16.76
CA ALA A 193 7.53 -9.06 -17.74
C ALA A 193 7.75 -10.57 -17.86
N THR A 194 7.61 -11.32 -16.76
CA THR A 194 7.96 -12.75 -16.70
C THR A 194 6.76 -13.69 -16.69
N GLY A 195 5.56 -13.17 -16.42
CA GLY A 195 4.35 -13.97 -16.22
C GLY A 195 4.31 -14.74 -14.90
N GLN A 196 5.27 -14.52 -13.98
CA GLN A 196 5.25 -15.14 -12.66
C GLN A 196 4.17 -14.49 -11.77
N GLU A 197 3.38 -15.31 -11.09
CA GLU A 197 2.34 -14.83 -10.18
C GLU A 197 2.91 -14.19 -8.91
N VAL A 198 4.06 -14.66 -8.41
CA VAL A 198 4.71 -14.11 -7.21
C VAL A 198 6.20 -13.96 -7.47
N VAL A 199 6.72 -12.77 -7.26
CA VAL A 199 8.12 -12.43 -7.51
C VAL A 199 8.85 -12.09 -6.21
N GLU A 200 9.97 -12.76 -5.93
CA GLU A 200 10.93 -12.35 -4.90
C GLU A 200 12.30 -12.10 -5.53
N PRO A 201 13.05 -11.08 -5.10
CA PRO A 201 14.39 -10.82 -5.63
C PRO A 201 15.39 -11.88 -5.15
N SER A 202 16.35 -12.26 -5.99
CA SER A 202 17.45 -13.13 -5.56
C SER A 202 18.48 -12.37 -4.72
N GLU A 203 18.69 -11.08 -5.00
CA GLU A 203 19.62 -10.19 -4.29
C GLU A 203 18.92 -8.91 -3.87
N VAL A 204 19.25 -8.43 -2.67
CA VAL A 204 18.79 -7.15 -2.12
C VAL A 204 20.00 -6.49 -1.44
N SER A 205 20.26 -5.24 -1.79
CA SER A 205 21.30 -4.42 -1.18
C SER A 205 20.83 -2.97 -1.12
N GLY A 206 21.47 -2.12 -0.32
CA GLY A 206 21.09 -0.72 -0.25
C GLY A 206 21.94 0.11 0.69
N MET A 207 21.63 1.40 0.72
CA MET A 207 22.19 2.37 1.66
C MET A 207 21.06 3.26 2.16
N ALA A 208 21.18 3.73 3.40
CA ALA A 208 20.25 4.69 3.97
C ALA A 208 20.99 5.76 4.78
N HIS A 209 20.35 6.92 4.92
CA HIS A 209 20.66 7.82 6.03
C HIS A 209 19.76 7.45 7.19
N LEU A 210 20.36 6.97 8.28
CA LEU A 210 19.64 6.66 9.51
C LEU A 210 19.63 7.88 10.43
N SER A 211 18.48 8.19 11.01
CA SER A 211 18.35 9.19 12.05
C SER A 211 19.06 8.75 13.34
N ALA A 212 19.15 9.65 14.32
CA ALA A 212 19.63 9.32 15.66
C ALA A 212 18.79 8.24 16.37
N THR A 213 17.53 8.05 15.99
CA THR A 213 16.65 6.99 16.52
C THR A 213 16.76 5.68 15.74
N GLY A 214 17.56 5.63 14.67
CA GLY A 214 17.81 4.42 13.89
C GLY A 214 16.75 4.11 12.82
N VAL A 215 15.83 5.04 12.54
CA VAL A 215 14.93 4.93 11.38
C VAL A 215 15.61 5.49 10.13
N ASP A 216 15.29 4.96 8.96
CA ASP A 216 15.77 5.50 7.69
C ASP A 216 15.00 6.75 7.29
N GLU A 217 15.67 7.91 7.21
CA GLU A 217 15.02 9.16 6.75
C GLU A 217 14.93 9.21 5.23
N TRP A 218 15.93 8.66 4.55
CA TRP A 218 15.91 8.32 3.13
C TRP A 218 16.79 7.11 2.86
N ALA A 219 16.40 6.31 1.88
CA ALA A 219 17.07 5.07 1.52
C ALA A 219 16.99 4.81 0.02
N THR A 220 18.01 4.11 -0.49
CA THR A 220 18.05 3.54 -1.83
C THR A 220 18.38 2.06 -1.74
N GLY A 221 17.69 1.23 -2.51
CA GLY A 221 17.91 -0.20 -2.63
C GLY A 221 18.12 -0.63 -4.07
N LEU A 222 18.87 -1.72 -4.26
CA LEU A 222 19.03 -2.43 -5.51
C LEU A 222 18.51 -3.86 -5.34
N LEU A 223 17.64 -4.28 -6.26
CA LEU A 223 17.09 -5.63 -6.32
C LEU A 223 17.52 -6.32 -7.62
N ARG A 224 17.85 -7.62 -7.55
CA ARG A 224 17.87 -8.49 -8.73
C ARG A 224 16.58 -9.31 -8.75
N LEU A 225 15.69 -9.01 -9.69
CA LEU A 225 14.41 -9.69 -9.85
C LEU A 225 14.52 -10.82 -10.90
N PRO A 226 13.57 -11.78 -10.93
CA PRO A 226 13.49 -12.78 -11.98
C PRO A 226 13.52 -12.17 -13.39
N GLY A 227 14.14 -12.87 -14.34
CA GLY A 227 14.45 -12.32 -15.67
C GLY A 227 15.71 -11.45 -15.71
N ASP A 228 16.52 -11.48 -14.64
CA ASP A 228 17.71 -10.62 -14.45
C ASP A 228 17.40 -9.12 -14.53
N ILE A 229 16.16 -8.76 -14.19
CA ILE A 229 15.69 -7.38 -14.16
C ILE A 229 16.30 -6.68 -12.94
N LEU A 230 17.03 -5.59 -13.16
CA LEU A 230 17.61 -4.79 -12.08
C LEU A 230 16.65 -3.69 -11.65
N ALA A 231 16.29 -3.65 -10.36
CA ALA A 231 15.43 -2.59 -9.83
C ALA A 231 16.21 -1.64 -8.93
N THR A 232 16.07 -0.33 -9.16
CA THR A 232 16.43 0.71 -8.20
C THR A 232 15.17 1.20 -7.49
N ILE A 233 15.13 1.07 -6.18
CA ILE A 233 14.03 1.56 -5.33
C ILE A 233 14.55 2.69 -4.45
N SER A 234 13.86 3.81 -4.38
CA SER A 234 14.27 4.97 -3.57
C SER A 234 13.10 5.54 -2.79
N CYS A 235 13.36 5.89 -1.53
CA CYS A 235 12.34 6.47 -0.66
C CYS A 235 12.89 7.51 0.31
N GLY A 236 12.02 8.37 0.84
CA GLY A 236 12.37 9.33 1.87
C GLY A 236 11.18 10.01 2.52
N ILE A 237 11.31 10.32 3.81
CA ILE A 237 10.31 11.00 4.64
C ILE A 237 10.75 12.42 5.07
N ARG A 238 12.02 12.75 4.82
CA ARG A 238 12.67 14.06 5.03
C ARG A 238 13.37 14.54 3.76
N LEU A 239 12.83 14.21 2.59
CA LEU A 239 13.48 14.42 1.31
C LEU A 239 12.48 14.91 0.25
N THR A 240 12.66 16.15 -0.20
CA THR A 240 11.95 16.66 -1.39
C THR A 240 12.65 16.16 -2.64
N ARG A 241 11.99 15.32 -3.42
CA ARG A 241 12.48 14.77 -4.69
C ARG A 241 11.32 14.55 -5.66
N GLU A 242 11.62 14.50 -6.95
CA GLU A 242 10.66 14.06 -7.96
C GLU A 242 10.37 12.56 -7.80
N ASP A 243 9.10 12.25 -7.58
CA ASP A 243 8.59 10.88 -7.60
C ASP A 243 8.41 10.39 -9.03
N GLY A 244 8.45 9.08 -9.22
CA GLY A 244 8.20 8.54 -10.55
C GLY A 244 8.52 7.08 -10.71
N ILE A 245 8.13 6.58 -11.87
CA ILE A 245 8.41 5.23 -12.34
C ILE A 245 9.09 5.34 -13.69
N ARG A 246 10.18 4.59 -13.89
CA ARG A 246 10.79 4.38 -15.19
C ARG A 246 11.03 2.89 -15.39
N VAL A 247 10.63 2.36 -16.53
CA VAL A 247 10.86 0.97 -16.91
C VAL A 247 11.63 0.98 -18.22
N PHE A 248 12.75 0.29 -18.28
CA PHE A 248 13.64 0.26 -19.43
C PHE A 248 13.65 -1.14 -20.02
N GLY A 249 13.35 -1.23 -21.32
CA GLY A 249 13.40 -2.47 -22.07
C GLY A 249 14.37 -2.42 -23.25
N SER A 250 14.48 -3.53 -23.97
CA SER A 250 15.35 -3.65 -25.14
C SER A 250 14.91 -2.82 -26.34
N GLU A 251 13.61 -2.51 -26.43
CA GLU A 251 12.98 -1.84 -27.58
C GLU A 251 12.30 -0.52 -27.19
N GLY A 252 12.48 -0.04 -25.96
CA GLY A 252 11.92 1.24 -25.52
C GLY A 252 11.95 1.44 -24.02
N GLN A 253 11.24 2.47 -23.56
CA GLN A 253 11.06 2.77 -22.14
C GLN A 253 9.65 3.28 -21.85
N ILE A 254 9.21 3.09 -20.61
CA ILE A 254 7.97 3.66 -20.07
C ILE A 254 8.34 4.59 -18.92
N HIS A 255 7.76 5.79 -18.89
CA HIS A 255 7.89 6.73 -17.80
C HIS A 255 6.52 7.18 -17.27
N ILE A 256 6.35 7.13 -15.95
CA ILE A 256 5.20 7.68 -15.25
C ILE A 256 5.72 8.76 -14.29
N PRO A 257 5.57 10.05 -14.61
CA PRO A 257 6.05 11.16 -13.77
C PRO A 257 5.16 11.36 -12.53
N ARG A 258 3.94 10.83 -12.55
CA ARG A 258 2.95 10.97 -11.49
C ARG A 258 2.31 9.61 -11.23
N PRO A 259 2.91 8.78 -10.36
CA PRO A 259 2.36 7.46 -10.02
C PRO A 259 1.05 7.56 -9.24
N ALA A 260 0.14 6.61 -9.38
CA ALA A 260 -1.19 6.63 -8.75
C ALA A 260 -1.21 6.76 -7.21
N TRP A 261 -0.08 6.59 -6.51
CA TRP A 261 0.01 6.86 -5.06
C TRP A 261 0.11 8.34 -4.69
N ILE A 262 0.38 9.24 -5.65
CA ILE A 262 0.48 10.68 -5.37
C ILE A 262 -0.90 11.31 -5.12
N HIS A 263 -0.94 12.35 -4.27
CA HIS A 263 -2.19 12.92 -3.78
C HIS A 263 -3.19 13.37 -4.88
N PRO A 264 -2.77 14.04 -5.98
CA PRO A 264 -3.72 14.44 -7.03
C PRO A 264 -4.44 13.28 -7.72
N LEU A 265 -3.87 12.07 -7.72
CA LEU A 265 -4.44 10.89 -8.38
C LEU A 265 -5.29 10.02 -7.43
N ARG A 266 -5.51 10.46 -6.19
CA ARG A 266 -6.41 9.78 -5.26
C ARG A 266 -7.89 9.97 -5.60
N LYS A 267 -8.21 10.98 -6.41
CA LYS A 267 -9.56 11.32 -6.88
C LYS A 267 -9.74 10.87 -8.34
N PRO A 268 -11.00 10.77 -8.83
CA PRO A 268 -11.25 10.59 -10.26
C PRO A 268 -10.51 11.62 -11.12
N GLY A 269 -9.99 11.19 -12.27
CA GLY A 269 -9.25 12.06 -13.17
C GLY A 269 -8.42 11.31 -14.20
N VAL A 270 -7.58 12.06 -14.92
CA VAL A 270 -6.69 11.52 -15.95
C VAL A 270 -5.26 11.47 -15.43
N SER A 271 -4.67 10.30 -15.58
CA SER A 271 -3.26 10.02 -15.33
C SER A 271 -2.54 9.75 -16.64
N GLN A 272 -1.21 9.84 -16.66
CA GLN A 272 -0.42 9.72 -17.89
C GLN A 272 0.65 8.66 -17.78
N ILE A 273 0.90 8.00 -18.90
CA ILE A 273 2.02 7.09 -19.13
C ILE A 273 2.72 7.56 -20.40
N ILE A 274 4.03 7.76 -20.34
CA ILE A 274 4.85 8.16 -21.48
C ILE A 274 5.59 6.91 -21.98
N LEU A 275 5.25 6.44 -23.17
CA LEU A 275 5.94 5.33 -23.85
C LEU A 275 6.92 5.91 -24.86
N THR A 276 8.17 5.44 -24.89
CA THR A 276 9.17 5.90 -25.87
C THR A 276 9.82 4.68 -26.52
N PRO A 277 9.47 4.35 -27.78
CA PRO A 277 10.14 3.29 -28.53
C PRO A 277 11.63 3.60 -28.77
N ALA A 278 12.44 2.57 -28.95
CA ALA A 278 13.86 2.72 -29.26
C ALA A 278 14.05 3.46 -30.59
N GLY A 279 14.69 4.64 -30.55
CA GLY A 279 14.89 5.49 -31.72
C GLY A 279 13.61 6.19 -32.23
N GLY A 280 12.51 6.10 -31.48
CA GLY A 280 11.25 6.79 -31.77
C GLY A 280 11.00 8.00 -30.85
N GLU A 281 9.93 8.73 -31.15
CA GLU A 281 9.47 9.85 -30.32
C GLU A 281 8.58 9.37 -29.16
N PRO A 282 8.52 10.11 -28.03
CA PRO A 282 7.62 9.79 -26.93
C PRO A 282 6.14 9.92 -27.30
N GLU A 283 5.35 8.91 -26.93
CA GLU A 283 3.89 8.89 -26.98
C GLU A 283 3.31 9.06 -25.57
N VAL A 284 2.33 9.96 -25.43
CA VAL A 284 1.59 10.15 -24.17
C VAL A 284 0.28 9.37 -24.23
N ILE A 285 0.12 8.43 -23.30
CA ILE A 285 -1.08 7.63 -23.12
C ILE A 285 -1.83 8.18 -21.91
N ASP A 286 -2.99 8.78 -22.18
CA ASP A 286 -3.92 9.21 -21.14
C ASP A 286 -4.71 8.00 -20.61
N VAL A 287 -4.80 7.89 -19.29
CA VAL A 287 -5.50 6.81 -18.59
C VAL A 287 -6.50 7.42 -17.63
N GLU A 288 -7.79 7.23 -17.93
CA GLU A 288 -8.90 7.73 -17.13
C GLU A 288 -9.20 6.82 -15.94
N ALA A 289 -9.33 7.42 -14.75
CA ALA A 289 -9.86 6.81 -13.55
C ALA A 289 -11.20 7.46 -13.20
N THR A 290 -12.28 6.70 -13.32
CA THR A 290 -13.65 7.18 -13.06
C THR A 290 -14.04 7.17 -11.58
N GLN A 291 -13.15 6.69 -10.71
CA GLN A 291 -13.38 6.50 -9.29
C GLN A 291 -12.09 6.74 -8.51
N GLY A 292 -12.18 7.35 -7.33
CA GLY A 292 -11.05 7.56 -6.43
C GLY A 292 -10.45 6.25 -5.90
N VAL A 293 -9.21 6.31 -5.41
CA VAL A 293 -8.45 5.10 -5.02
C VAL A 293 -9.05 4.38 -3.81
N PHE A 294 -9.55 5.11 -2.81
CA PHE A 294 -10.13 4.50 -1.60
C PHE A 294 -11.53 3.93 -1.85
N ALA A 295 -12.35 4.62 -2.65
CA ALA A 295 -13.64 4.09 -3.11
C ALA A 295 -13.46 2.77 -3.87
N ARG A 296 -12.39 2.71 -4.68
CA ARG A 296 -12.00 1.51 -5.42
C ARG A 296 -11.58 0.37 -4.50
N GLU A 297 -10.81 0.64 -3.43
CA GLU A 297 -10.49 -0.39 -2.43
C GLU A 297 -11.75 -0.92 -1.74
N ALA A 298 -12.64 -0.04 -1.30
CA ALA A 298 -13.89 -0.44 -0.65
C ALA A 298 -14.75 -1.33 -1.57
N ASP A 299 -14.93 -0.92 -2.83
CA ASP A 299 -15.66 -1.70 -3.83
C ASP A 299 -14.95 -3.01 -4.19
N HIS A 300 -13.61 -3.01 -4.23
CA HIS A 300 -12.83 -4.20 -4.55
C HIS A 300 -12.95 -5.26 -3.45
N VAL A 301 -12.92 -4.85 -2.18
CA VAL A 301 -13.19 -5.74 -1.04
C VAL A 301 -14.60 -6.30 -1.13
N ALA A 302 -15.61 -5.46 -1.34
CA ALA A 302 -17.00 -5.92 -1.45
C ALA A 302 -17.20 -6.92 -2.61
N ALA A 303 -16.48 -6.73 -3.73
CA ALA A 303 -16.56 -7.61 -4.88
C ALA A 303 -15.90 -8.98 -4.68
N HIS A 304 -14.90 -9.09 -3.80
CA HIS A 304 -14.07 -10.30 -3.61
C HIS A 304 -14.12 -10.86 -2.18
N VAL A 305 -15.03 -10.37 -1.34
CA VAL A 305 -15.13 -10.78 0.07
C VAL A 305 -15.32 -12.30 0.23
N GLU A 306 -16.02 -12.92 -0.73
CA GLU A 306 -16.24 -14.36 -0.76
C GLU A 306 -14.99 -15.17 -1.16
N ASP A 307 -14.02 -14.54 -1.83
CA ASP A 307 -12.77 -15.19 -2.27
C ASP A 307 -11.71 -15.24 -1.16
N ARG A 308 -11.99 -14.60 0.00
CA ARG A 308 -11.13 -14.46 1.19
C ARG A 308 -9.82 -13.70 1.00
N GLN A 309 -9.42 -13.40 -0.24
CA GLN A 309 -8.29 -12.53 -0.56
C GLN A 309 -8.53 -11.82 -1.89
N ALA A 310 -7.83 -10.72 -2.10
CA ALA A 310 -7.90 -9.98 -3.36
C ALA A 310 -7.04 -10.63 -4.45
N PRO A 311 -7.53 -10.74 -5.70
CA PRO A 311 -6.76 -11.35 -6.78
C PRO A 311 -5.53 -10.53 -7.21
N GLU A 312 -5.60 -9.20 -7.21
CA GLU A 312 -4.44 -8.34 -7.51
C GLU A 312 -3.45 -8.19 -6.34
N LEU A 313 -3.86 -8.56 -5.13
CA LEU A 313 -3.18 -8.36 -3.85
C LEU A 313 -3.30 -9.62 -2.98
N THR A 314 -2.79 -10.73 -3.50
CA THR A 314 -2.83 -12.03 -2.81
C THR A 314 -1.99 -12.01 -1.54
N TRP A 315 -2.26 -12.93 -0.63
CA TRP A 315 -1.44 -13.07 0.58
C TRP A 315 0.03 -13.40 0.28
N ALA A 316 0.27 -14.15 -0.81
CA ALA A 316 1.62 -14.47 -1.25
C ALA A 316 2.35 -13.21 -1.76
N GLU A 317 1.64 -12.31 -2.44
CA GLU A 317 2.18 -11.02 -2.88
C GLU A 317 2.57 -10.12 -1.69
N THR A 318 1.70 -10.00 -0.70
CA THR A 318 2.00 -9.25 0.54
C THR A 318 3.23 -9.82 1.25
N LEU A 319 3.31 -11.15 1.42
CA LEU A 319 4.46 -11.80 2.06
C LEU A 319 5.76 -11.56 1.30
N ALA A 320 5.75 -11.70 -0.02
CA ALA A 320 6.93 -11.48 -0.85
C ALA A 320 7.39 -10.01 -0.83
N ASN A 321 6.46 -9.06 -0.77
CA ASN A 321 6.79 -7.65 -0.56
C ASN A 321 7.44 -7.42 0.81
N LEU A 322 6.85 -7.93 1.88
CA LEU A 322 7.39 -7.79 3.24
C LEU A 322 8.75 -8.46 3.42
N ARG A 323 8.97 -9.65 2.86
CA ARG A 323 10.29 -10.32 2.88
C ARG A 323 11.35 -9.49 2.17
N THR A 324 10.98 -8.81 1.09
CA THR A 324 11.87 -7.88 0.40
C THR A 324 12.19 -6.67 1.26
N LEU A 325 11.19 -6.10 1.96
CA LEU A 325 11.37 -4.99 2.90
C LEU A 325 12.22 -5.39 4.11
N ASP A 326 12.04 -6.59 4.65
CA ASP A 326 12.86 -7.14 5.74
C ASP A 326 14.33 -7.20 5.34
N ARG A 327 14.63 -7.75 4.16
CA ARG A 327 15.99 -7.81 3.61
C ARG A 327 16.57 -6.43 3.32
N TRP A 328 15.77 -5.49 2.81
CA TRP A 328 16.25 -4.14 2.54
C TRP A 328 16.59 -3.39 3.83
N ARG A 329 15.71 -3.47 4.85
CA ARG A 329 15.96 -2.90 6.17
C ARG A 329 17.18 -3.51 6.86
N GLU A 330 17.36 -4.83 6.76
CA GLU A 330 18.56 -5.51 7.25
C GLU A 330 19.82 -4.98 6.55
N ALA A 331 19.79 -4.85 5.22
CA ALA A 331 20.92 -4.39 4.42
C ALA A 331 21.36 -2.95 4.77
N VAL A 332 20.42 -2.07 5.16
CA VAL A 332 20.73 -0.69 5.53
C VAL A 332 20.98 -0.51 7.04
N GLY A 333 20.85 -1.56 7.84
CA GLY A 333 21.06 -1.50 9.29
C GLY A 333 19.94 -0.80 10.05
N TYR A 334 18.70 -0.82 9.54
CA TYR A 334 17.53 -0.25 10.20
C TYR A 334 17.39 -0.76 11.65
N GLY A 335 17.05 0.15 12.58
CA GLY A 335 16.86 -0.17 13.99
C GLY A 335 18.16 -0.39 14.78
N ARG A 336 19.33 -0.29 14.15
CA ARG A 336 20.62 -0.24 14.86
C ARG A 336 20.89 1.19 15.29
N SER A 337 21.05 1.42 16.59
CA SER A 337 21.61 2.67 17.10
C SER A 337 23.10 2.74 16.71
N SER A 338 23.51 3.85 16.09
CA SER A 338 24.92 4.18 15.81
C SER A 338 25.78 4.24 17.06
#